data_AF-T1BRA1-F1
#
_entry.id   AF-T1BRA1-F1
#
_cell.length_a   1.000
_cell.length_b   1.000
_cell.length_c   1.000
_cell.angle_alpha   90.00
_cell.angle_beta   90.00
_cell.angle_gamma   90.00
#
_symmetry.space_group_name_H-M   'P 1'
#
loop_
_entity.id
_entity.type
_entity.pdbx_description
1 polymer ?
#
loop_
_entity_poly.entity_id
_entity_poly.type
_entity_poly.pdbx_seq_one_letter_code
_entity_poly.pdbx_strand_id
1 'polypeptide(L)'
;GSMMHAKTAVADGRWARVGSSNLNLSSWLANCELDAAIEDVGIAEQMQEHYLRDLDNATELMLAGRRPRPQGERRRRARGGSSSRAAATALRLANTVGAAIANRRVLADSERGVLSLAGIALLLLAALGAWWPRVLAWPLALFAAWLGASLLWKRILRQREARRRAGERTRSP
;
A
#
# COMPACT_ATOMS: atom_id res chain seq x y z
N GLY A 1 15.98 -20.72 22.47
CA GLY A 1 15.68 -21.85 21.57
C GLY A 1 16.31 -21.59 20.23
N SER A 2 16.75 -22.64 19.52
CA SER A 2 17.11 -22.55 18.12
C SER A 2 15.89 -22.06 17.31
N MET A 3 16.10 -21.09 16.45
CA MET A 3 15.02 -20.49 15.65
C MET A 3 14.75 -21.40 14.44
N MET A 4 13.51 -21.89 14.30
CA MET A 4 13.10 -22.66 13.12
C MET A 4 13.06 -21.73 11.90
N HIS A 5 13.87 -22.02 10.88
CA HIS A 5 13.98 -21.21 9.66
C HIS A 5 13.75 -22.03 8.37
N ALA A 6 13.45 -23.33 8.52
CA ALA A 6 13.09 -24.21 7.42
C ALA A 6 11.73 -23.81 6.83
N LYS A 7 11.61 -23.90 5.51
CA LYS A 7 10.37 -23.66 4.77
C LYS A 7 10.11 -24.89 3.94
N THR A 8 9.28 -25.76 4.50
CA THR A 8 8.96 -27.05 3.93
C THR A 8 7.44 -27.16 3.79
N ALA A 9 7.00 -27.95 2.81
CA ALA A 9 5.60 -28.34 2.67
C ALA A 9 5.55 -29.81 2.25
N VAL A 10 4.61 -30.56 2.80
CA VAL A 10 4.37 -31.96 2.46
C VAL A 10 2.88 -32.16 2.20
N ALA A 11 2.53 -32.98 1.21
CA ALA A 11 1.14 -33.31 0.87
C ALA A 11 1.00 -34.83 0.66
N ASP A 12 0.01 -35.41 1.35
CA ASP A 12 -0.43 -36.81 1.25
C ASP A 12 0.69 -37.86 1.32
N GLY A 13 1.83 -37.55 1.95
CA GLY A 13 3.00 -38.43 2.01
C GLY A 13 3.61 -38.77 0.64
N ARG A 14 3.28 -38.01 -0.41
CA ARG A 14 3.69 -38.29 -1.80
C ARG A 14 4.44 -37.15 -2.46
N TRP A 15 4.27 -35.95 -1.94
CA TRP A 15 4.89 -34.75 -2.48
C TRP A 15 5.50 -33.93 -1.35
N ALA A 16 6.73 -33.49 -1.58
CA ALA A 16 7.46 -32.64 -0.66
C ALA A 16 8.05 -31.43 -1.40
N ARG A 17 8.09 -30.28 -0.73
CA ARG A 17 8.76 -29.07 -1.20
C ARG A 17 9.70 -28.56 -0.12
N VAL A 18 10.92 -28.23 -0.53
CA VAL A 18 11.89 -27.52 0.29
C VAL A 18 12.40 -26.34 -0.51
N GLY A 19 12.49 -25.17 0.11
CA GLY A 19 13.19 -24.08 -0.53
C GLY A 19 13.27 -22.84 0.32
N SER A 20 13.63 -21.74 -0.32
CA SER A 20 13.74 -20.44 0.34
C SER A 20 12.43 -19.68 0.38
N SER A 21 11.39 -20.12 -0.36
CA SER A 21 10.16 -19.34 -0.49
C SER A 21 9.28 -19.32 0.75
N ASN A 22 9.02 -18.10 1.22
CA ASN A 22 8.11 -17.87 2.34
C ASN A 22 6.67 -17.64 1.84
N LEU A 23 5.67 -17.88 2.70
CA LEU A 23 4.25 -17.63 2.39
C LEU A 23 3.92 -16.12 2.51
N ASN A 24 4.57 -15.29 1.71
CA ASN A 24 4.28 -13.86 1.63
C ASN A 24 4.22 -13.39 0.18
N LEU A 25 3.29 -12.48 -0.13
CA LEU A 25 3.08 -11.94 -1.47
C LEU A 25 4.34 -11.23 -2.01
N SER A 26 5.19 -10.71 -1.10
CA SER A 26 6.48 -10.09 -1.44
C SER A 26 7.54 -11.07 -1.92
N SER A 27 7.51 -12.32 -1.44
CA SER A 27 8.42 -13.40 -1.86
C SER A 27 8.17 -13.78 -3.31
N TRP A 28 6.91 -13.81 -3.72
CA TRP A 28 6.48 -14.16 -5.07
C TRP A 28 6.75 -13.08 -6.15
N LEU A 29 6.79 -11.80 -5.76
CA LEU A 29 6.91 -10.67 -6.72
C LEU A 29 8.30 -10.04 -6.81
N ALA A 30 9.19 -10.22 -5.83
CA ALA A 30 10.43 -9.44 -5.76
C ALA A 30 11.69 -10.28 -5.52
N ASN A 31 11.56 -11.54 -5.10
CA ASN A 31 12.67 -12.33 -4.57
C ASN A 31 12.99 -13.49 -5.53
N CYS A 32 14.27 -13.69 -5.86
CA CYS A 32 14.72 -14.90 -6.56
C CYS A 32 14.81 -16.05 -5.55
N GLU A 33 13.68 -16.70 -5.32
CA GLU A 33 13.60 -17.89 -4.46
C GLU A 33 13.67 -19.16 -5.32
N LEU A 34 14.37 -20.17 -4.79
CA LEU A 34 14.55 -21.47 -5.44
C LEU A 34 13.86 -22.51 -4.56
N ASP A 35 12.90 -23.21 -5.13
CA ASP A 35 12.20 -24.31 -4.48
C ASP A 35 12.44 -25.61 -5.25
N ALA A 36 12.79 -26.67 -4.54
CA ALA A 36 12.82 -28.03 -5.08
C ALA A 36 11.50 -28.71 -4.75
N ALA A 37 10.77 -29.12 -5.80
CA ALA A 37 9.63 -30.02 -5.68
C ALA A 37 10.12 -31.46 -5.86
N ILE A 38 9.77 -32.32 -4.91
CA ILE A 38 10.22 -33.70 -4.83
C ILE A 38 8.99 -34.60 -4.82
N GLU A 39 8.85 -35.42 -5.87
CA GLU A 39 7.80 -36.43 -6.03
C GLU A 39 8.36 -37.81 -5.68
N ASP A 40 8.76 -37.98 -4.43
CA ASP A 40 9.26 -39.24 -3.90
C ASP A 40 8.55 -39.55 -2.58
N VAL A 41 7.95 -40.74 -2.52
CA VAL A 41 7.15 -41.17 -1.37
C VAL A 41 8.02 -41.32 -0.12
N GLY A 42 9.23 -41.85 -0.24
CA GLY A 42 10.12 -42.04 0.90
C GLY A 42 10.59 -40.72 1.51
N ILE A 43 10.92 -39.74 0.66
CA ILE A 43 11.30 -38.39 1.11
C ILE A 43 10.10 -37.65 1.71
N ALA A 44 8.92 -37.78 1.10
CA ALA A 44 7.71 -37.15 1.60
C ALA A 44 7.28 -37.74 2.96
N GLU A 45 7.37 -39.05 3.16
CA GLU A 45 7.10 -39.70 4.45
C GLU A 45 8.07 -39.23 5.53
N GLN A 46 9.38 -39.18 5.25
CA GLN A 46 10.38 -38.66 6.20
C GLN A 46 10.12 -37.21 6.59
N MET A 47 9.73 -36.38 5.62
CA MET A 47 9.38 -34.98 5.88
C MET A 47 8.10 -34.84 6.71
N GLN A 48 7.13 -35.73 6.50
CA GLN A 48 5.91 -35.81 7.29
C GLN A 48 6.18 -36.21 8.73
N GLU A 49 7.05 -37.21 8.97
CA GLU A 49 7.46 -37.59 10.33
C GLU A 49 8.17 -36.43 11.05
N HIS A 50 9.07 -35.72 10.36
CA HIS A 50 9.71 -34.52 10.91
C HIS A 50 8.69 -33.45 11.30
N TYR A 51 7.69 -33.20 10.45
CA TYR A 51 6.62 -32.25 10.74
C TYR A 51 5.80 -32.66 11.97
N LEU A 52 5.43 -33.94 12.11
CA LEU A 52 4.67 -34.44 13.25
C LEU A 52 5.47 -34.31 14.56
N ARG A 53 6.77 -34.59 14.52
CA ARG A 53 7.65 -34.42 15.68
C ARG A 53 7.77 -32.96 16.12
N ASP A 54 7.80 -32.03 15.17
CA ASP A 54 7.79 -30.60 15.46
C ASP A 54 6.44 -30.16 16.04
N LEU A 55 5.34 -30.73 15.55
CA LEU A 55 3.99 -30.47 16.04
C LEU A 55 3.79 -30.93 17.49
N ASP A 56 4.33 -32.09 17.88
CA ASP A 56 4.29 -32.59 19.26
C ASP A 56 4.97 -31.62 20.26
N ASN A 57 5.90 -30.80 19.78
CA ASN A 57 6.60 -29.79 20.57
C ASN A 57 6.03 -28.37 20.38
N ALA A 58 4.94 -28.22 19.62
CA ALA A 58 4.31 -26.93 19.35
C ALA A 58 3.23 -26.61 20.39
N THR A 59 3.12 -25.33 20.75
CA THR A 59 2.01 -24.82 21.54
C THR A 59 0.95 -24.25 20.61
N GLU A 60 -0.29 -24.73 20.73
CA GLU A 60 -1.41 -24.19 19.96
C GLU A 60 -1.68 -22.73 20.34
N LEU A 61 -1.67 -21.85 19.33
CA LEU A 61 -1.95 -20.42 19.51
C LEU A 61 -3.45 -20.16 19.33
N MET A 62 -4.21 -20.22 20.42
CA MET A 62 -5.58 -19.70 20.42
C MET A 62 -5.55 -18.16 20.34
N LEU A 63 -6.17 -17.59 19.30
CA LEU A 63 -6.39 -16.16 19.13
C LEU A 63 -7.45 -15.66 20.13
N ALA A 64 -7.11 -15.63 21.41
CA ALA A 64 -7.89 -14.91 22.40
C ALA A 64 -7.84 -13.41 22.06
N GLY A 65 -9.00 -12.75 22.12
CA GLY A 65 -9.23 -11.36 21.75
C GLY A 65 -8.05 -10.43 22.02
N ARG A 66 -7.66 -9.72 20.97
CA ARG A 66 -6.52 -8.80 20.86
C ARG A 66 -6.29 -7.99 22.14
N ARG A 67 -5.29 -8.35 22.96
CA ARG A 67 -4.74 -7.44 23.98
C ARG A 67 -3.97 -6.32 23.25
N PRO A 68 -4.33 -5.04 23.43
CA PRO A 68 -3.53 -3.94 22.90
C PRO A 68 -2.14 -3.97 23.54
N ARG A 69 -1.09 -3.99 22.71
CA ARG A 69 0.27 -3.71 23.19
C ARG A 69 0.32 -2.26 23.71
N PRO A 70 1.01 -1.97 24.83
CA PRO A 70 1.23 -0.60 25.26
C PRO A 70 2.09 0.10 24.21
N GLN A 71 1.48 0.98 23.42
CA GLN A 71 2.22 1.90 22.56
C GLN A 71 2.89 2.92 23.47
N GLY A 72 4.21 2.81 23.63
CA GLY A 72 5.03 3.82 24.27
C GLY A 72 4.68 5.21 23.73
N GLU A 73 4.56 6.16 24.65
CA GLU A 73 4.06 7.51 24.43
C GLU A 73 4.73 8.19 23.22
N ARG A 74 4.04 8.18 22.08
CA ARG A 74 4.38 9.08 20.98
C ARG A 74 3.97 10.49 21.38
N ARG A 75 4.93 11.19 21.99
CA ARG A 75 4.92 12.61 22.34
C ARG A 75 4.30 13.42 21.19
N ARG A 76 3.03 13.81 21.36
CA ARG A 76 2.29 14.64 20.41
C ARG A 76 2.92 16.03 20.39
N ARG A 77 3.78 16.31 19.41
CA ARG A 77 4.25 17.68 19.15
C ARG A 77 3.11 18.50 18.54
N ALA A 78 3.10 19.76 18.96
CA ALA A 78 1.98 20.67 19.01
C ALA A 78 1.26 20.95 17.68
N ARG A 79 -0.03 21.29 17.82
CA ARG A 79 -0.94 21.83 16.81
C ARG A 79 -0.35 23.07 16.12
N GLY A 80 0.11 22.92 14.89
CA GLY A 80 0.24 24.00 13.91
C GLY A 80 -0.97 24.00 12.95
N GLY A 81 -1.44 25.18 12.56
CA GLY A 81 -2.65 25.40 11.75
C GLY A 81 -2.70 24.66 10.39
N SER A 82 -3.86 24.74 9.73
CA SER A 82 -4.15 24.01 8.49
C SER A 82 -3.10 24.20 7.37
N SER A 83 -2.46 25.38 7.31
CA SER A 83 -1.39 25.70 6.37
C SER A 83 -0.08 24.96 6.67
N SER A 84 0.31 24.86 7.95
CA SER A 84 1.54 24.16 8.35
C SER A 84 1.43 22.64 8.20
N ARG A 85 0.21 22.08 8.28
CA ARG A 85 -0.01 20.65 7.97
C ARG A 85 0.13 20.36 6.48
N ALA A 86 -0.41 21.21 5.61
CA ALA A 86 -0.28 21.04 4.16
C ALA A 86 1.19 21.16 3.72
N ALA A 87 1.92 22.15 4.25
CA ALA A 87 3.35 22.32 3.99
C ALA A 87 4.19 21.15 4.52
N ALA A 88 3.91 20.68 5.75
CA ALA A 88 4.63 19.53 6.31
C ALA A 88 4.38 18.23 5.53
N THR A 89 3.16 18.03 5.00
CA THR A 89 2.84 16.89 4.14
C THR A 89 3.54 16.98 2.80
N ALA A 90 3.56 18.15 2.17
CA ALA A 90 4.26 18.37 0.90
C ALA A 90 5.77 18.14 1.03
N LEU A 91 6.39 18.67 2.09
CA LEU A 91 7.83 18.48 2.35
C LEU A 91 8.17 17.01 2.66
N ARG A 92 7.31 16.28 3.36
CA ARG A 92 7.49 14.84 3.60
C ARG A 92 7.44 14.04 2.31
N LEU A 93 6.45 14.31 1.46
CA LEU A 93 6.32 13.65 0.15
C LEU A 93 7.54 13.93 -0.74
N ALA A 94 7.97 15.20 -0.81
CA ALA A 94 9.16 15.58 -1.58
C ALA A 94 10.42 14.87 -1.07
N ASN A 95 10.62 14.81 0.24
CA ASN A 95 11.80 14.16 0.81
C ASN A 95 11.76 12.63 0.65
N THR A 96 10.57 12.00 0.72
CA THR A 96 10.45 10.55 0.49
C THR A 96 10.64 10.17 -0.98
N VAL A 97 10.13 10.98 -1.91
CA VAL A 97 10.32 10.76 -3.35
C VAL A 97 11.77 11.00 -3.74
N GLY A 98 12.38 12.07 -3.22
CA GLY A 98 13.80 12.36 -3.44
C GLY A 98 14.73 11.27 -2.87
N ALA A 99 14.44 10.77 -1.67
CA ALA A 99 15.19 9.67 -1.08
C ALA A 99 15.04 8.36 -1.88
N ALA A 100 13.86 8.07 -2.44
CA ALA A 100 13.64 6.90 -3.28
C ALA A 100 14.44 6.95 -4.59
N ILE A 101 14.61 8.14 -5.18
CA ILE A 101 15.40 8.36 -6.39
C ILE A 101 16.91 8.29 -6.10
N ALA A 102 17.34 8.80 -4.94
CA ALA A 102 18.76 8.88 -4.57
C ALA A 102 19.32 7.56 -4.01
N ASN A 103 18.48 6.61 -3.60
CA ASN A 103 18.92 5.38 -2.95
C ASN A 103 19.51 4.39 -3.96
N ARG A 104 20.78 4.60 -4.34
CA ARG A 104 21.61 3.62 -5.04
C ARG A 104 22.05 2.53 -4.07
N ARG A 105 21.14 1.60 -3.71
CA ARG A 105 21.57 0.29 -3.22
C ARG A 105 21.84 -0.60 -4.44
N VAL A 106 22.94 -1.33 -4.39
CA VAL A 106 23.36 -2.31 -5.41
C VAL A 106 22.23 -3.32 -5.56
N LEU A 107 21.45 -3.17 -6.63
CA LEU A 107 20.29 -4.01 -6.90
C LEU A 107 20.75 -5.39 -7.32
N ALA A 108 20.27 -6.42 -6.63
CA ALA A 108 20.52 -7.80 -7.02
C ALA A 108 19.95 -8.06 -8.43
N ASP A 109 20.51 -9.02 -9.17
CA ASP A 109 20.18 -9.25 -10.59
C ASP A 109 18.69 -9.39 -10.90
N SER A 110 17.90 -9.83 -9.91
CA SER A 110 16.44 -9.98 -9.98
C SER A 110 15.66 -8.66 -9.97
N GLU A 111 16.17 -7.61 -9.33
CA GLU A 111 15.49 -6.31 -9.22
C GLU A 111 15.63 -5.48 -10.51
N ARG A 112 16.63 -5.79 -11.35
CA ARG A 112 16.85 -5.10 -12.63
C ARG A 112 15.68 -5.31 -13.59
N GLY A 113 15.09 -6.50 -13.63
CA GLY A 113 13.95 -6.81 -14.50
C GLY A 113 12.68 -6.08 -14.08
N VAL A 114 12.38 -6.06 -12.77
CA VAL A 114 11.18 -5.41 -12.22
C VAL A 114 11.26 -3.89 -12.38
N LEU A 115 12.42 -3.28 -12.11
CA LEU A 115 12.62 -1.85 -12.35
C LEU A 115 12.52 -1.49 -13.84
N SER A 116 13.07 -2.32 -14.73
CA SER A 116 12.99 -2.07 -16.17
C SER A 116 11.54 -2.14 -16.64
N LEU A 117 10.77 -3.14 -16.19
CA LEU A 117 9.35 -3.27 -16.51
C LEU A 117 8.54 -2.09 -15.98
N ALA A 118 8.76 -1.70 -14.71
CA ALA A 118 8.07 -0.56 -14.11
C ALA A 118 8.41 0.76 -14.83
N GLY A 119 9.68 0.96 -15.20
CA GLY A 119 10.13 2.10 -15.99
C GLY A 119 9.49 2.15 -17.38
N ILE A 120 9.47 1.02 -18.09
CA ILE A 120 8.80 0.91 -19.40
C ILE A 120 7.29 1.17 -19.25
N ALA A 121 6.63 0.61 -18.25
CA ALA A 121 5.21 0.83 -17.99
C ALA A 121 4.89 2.32 -17.75
N LEU A 122 5.73 3.03 -16.98
CA LEU A 122 5.59 4.46 -16.75
C LEU A 122 5.81 5.27 -18.03
N LEU A 123 6.81 4.92 -18.84
CA LEU A 123 7.06 5.57 -20.13
C LEU A 123 5.93 5.35 -21.13
N LEU A 124 5.36 4.14 -21.18
CA LEU A 124 4.20 3.84 -22.00
C LEU A 124 2.96 4.61 -21.54
N LEU A 125 2.73 4.70 -20.23
CA LEU A 125 1.64 5.49 -19.66
C LEU A 125 1.80 6.98 -19.98
N ALA A 126 3.02 7.50 -19.91
CA ALA A 126 3.33 8.88 -20.31
C ALA A 126 3.11 9.09 -21.82
N ALA A 127 3.58 8.18 -22.67
CA ALA A 127 3.38 8.25 -24.12
C ALA A 127 1.90 8.16 -24.50
N LEU A 128 1.13 7.28 -23.85
CA LEU A 128 -0.31 7.15 -24.07
C LEU A 128 -1.07 8.41 -23.63
N GLY A 129 -0.68 9.01 -22.50
CA GLY A 129 -1.21 10.30 -22.04
C GLY A 129 -0.87 11.45 -23.00
N ALA A 130 0.33 11.44 -23.57
CA ALA A 130 0.74 12.43 -24.58
C ALA A 130 0.03 12.23 -25.93
N TRP A 131 -0.25 10.97 -26.31
CA TRP A 131 -0.91 10.63 -27.57
C TRP A 131 -2.42 10.88 -27.52
N TRP A 132 -3.06 10.67 -26.36
CA TRP A 132 -4.49 10.90 -26.14
C TRP A 132 -4.77 11.93 -25.04
N PRO A 133 -4.34 13.19 -25.22
CA PRO A 133 -4.54 14.24 -24.22
C PRO A 133 -6.03 14.49 -23.95
N ARG A 134 -6.89 14.23 -24.94
CA ARG A 134 -8.35 14.41 -24.84
C ARG A 134 -8.96 13.51 -23.76
N VAL A 135 -8.49 12.27 -23.59
CA VAL A 135 -9.04 11.32 -22.61
C VAL A 135 -8.81 11.80 -21.17
N LEU A 136 -7.68 12.47 -20.89
CA LEU A 136 -7.42 13.12 -19.61
C LEU A 136 -8.09 14.50 -19.50
N ALA A 137 -8.17 15.25 -20.61
CA ALA A 137 -8.66 16.62 -20.60
C ALA A 137 -10.16 16.70 -20.27
N TRP A 138 -11.00 15.81 -20.82
CA TRP A 138 -12.45 15.80 -20.55
C TRP A 138 -12.82 15.63 -19.06
N PRO A 139 -12.31 14.61 -18.33
CA PRO A 139 -12.63 14.46 -16.91
C PRO A 139 -12.07 15.62 -16.08
N LEU A 140 -10.88 16.12 -16.41
CA LEU A 140 -10.29 17.28 -15.72
C LEU A 140 -11.13 18.56 -15.94
N ALA A 141 -11.57 18.79 -17.18
CA ALA A 141 -12.42 19.93 -17.55
C ALA A 141 -13.81 19.83 -16.89
N LEU A 142 -14.40 18.64 -16.85
CA LEU A 142 -15.67 18.39 -16.17
C LEU A 142 -15.57 18.67 -14.67
N PHE A 143 -14.49 18.21 -14.03
CA PHE A 143 -14.22 18.45 -12.62
C PHE A 143 -14.03 19.94 -12.33
N ALA A 144 -13.26 20.64 -13.16
CA ALA A 144 -13.06 22.09 -13.04
C ALA A 144 -14.38 22.87 -13.24
N ALA A 145 -15.18 22.48 -14.23
CA ALA A 145 -16.49 23.09 -14.49
C ALA A 145 -17.46 22.89 -13.32
N TRP A 146 -17.52 21.68 -12.74
CA TRP A 146 -18.33 21.41 -11.56
C TRP A 146 -17.86 22.26 -10.37
N LEU A 147 -16.56 22.29 -10.08
CA LEU A 147 -16.01 23.14 -9.02
C LEU A 147 -16.40 24.61 -9.19
N GLY A 148 -16.22 25.15 -10.40
CA GLY A 148 -16.62 26.52 -10.74
C GLY A 148 -18.12 26.77 -10.53
N ALA A 149 -18.97 25.89 -11.06
CA ALA A 149 -20.42 25.97 -10.90
C ALA A 149 -20.84 25.91 -9.41
N SER A 150 -20.21 25.04 -8.62
CA SER A 150 -20.51 24.88 -7.19
C SER A 150 -20.21 26.15 -6.38
N LEU A 151 -19.13 26.86 -6.73
CA LEU A 151 -18.73 28.11 -6.07
C LEU A 151 -19.66 29.27 -6.46
N LEU A 152 -20.01 29.38 -7.74
CA LEU A 152 -20.96 30.38 -8.23
C LEU A 152 -22.36 30.15 -7.65
N TRP A 153 -22.80 28.90 -7.58
CA TRP A 153 -24.07 28.53 -6.95
C TRP A 153 -24.13 28.95 -5.49
N LYS A 154 -23.08 28.65 -4.71
CA LYS A 154 -22.96 29.10 -3.31
C LYS A 154 -22.98 30.62 -3.17
N ARG A 155 -22.34 31.35 -4.10
CA ARG A 155 -22.38 32.83 -4.13
C ARG A 155 -23.80 33.35 -4.36
N ILE A 156 -24.53 32.78 -5.32
CA ILE A 156 -25.91 33.18 -5.64
C ILE A 156 -26.85 32.90 -4.46
N LEU A 157 -26.76 31.71 -3.84
CA LEU A 157 -27.55 31.37 -2.66
C LEU A 157 -27.31 32.36 -1.52
N ARG A 158 -26.05 32.68 -1.21
CA ARG A 158 -25.71 33.66 -0.15
C ARG A 158 -26.21 35.07 -0.48
N GLN A 159 -26.17 35.49 -1.74
CA GLN A 159 -26.74 36.79 -2.14
C GLN A 159 -28.27 36.82 -2.00
N ARG A 160 -28.95 35.72 -2.32
CA ARG A 160 -30.41 35.60 -2.15
C ARG A 160 -30.81 35.66 -0.67
N GLU A 161 -30.06 34.99 0.20
CA GLU A 161 -30.26 35.05 1.66
C GLU A 161 -30.01 36.46 2.21
N ALA A 162 -28.95 37.13 1.76
CA ALA A 162 -28.65 38.51 2.15
C ALA A 162 -29.77 39.49 1.74
N ARG A 163 -30.32 39.34 0.53
CA ARG A 163 -31.45 40.15 0.04
C ARG A 163 -32.74 39.89 0.81
N ARG A 164 -33.02 38.63 1.21
CA ARG A 164 -34.19 38.30 2.05
C ARG A 164 -34.10 38.96 3.43
N ARG A 165 -32.94 38.88 4.09
CA ARG A 165 -32.74 39.53 5.40
C ARG A 165 -32.82 41.06 5.35
N ALA A 166 -32.42 41.68 4.24
CA ALA A 166 -32.55 43.13 4.04
C ALA A 166 -34.02 43.56 3.85
N GLY A 167 -34.85 42.72 3.21
CA GLY A 167 -36.29 42.95 3.05
C GLY A 167 -37.11 42.70 4.33
N GLU A 168 -36.64 41.82 5.22
CA GLU A 168 -37.28 41.59 6.52
C GLU A 168 -37.01 42.75 7.50
N ARG A 169 -35.81 43.34 7.50
CA ARG A 169 -35.49 44.52 8.34
C ARG A 169 -36.26 45.79 8.00
N THR A 170 -36.74 45.93 6.76
CA THR A 170 -37.55 47.09 6.33
C THR A 170 -39.04 46.92 6.60
N ARG A 171 -39.49 45.74 7.08
CA ARG A 171 -40.90 45.44 7.40
C ARG A 171 -41.20 45.29 8.90
N SER A 172 -40.21 45.42 9.77
CA SER A 172 -40.45 45.54 11.22
C SER A 172 -40.62 47.02 11.58
N PRO A 173 -41.80 47.46 12.06
CA PRO A 173 -42.03 48.82 12.57
C PRO A 173 -41.29 49.07 13.90
#